data_AF-A0A0H4CJD3-F1
#
_entry.id   AF-A0A0H4CJD3-F1
#
_cell.length_a   1.000
_cell.length_b   1.000
_cell.length_c   1.000
_cell.angle_alpha   90.00
_cell.angle_beta   90.00
_cell.angle_gamma   90.00
#
_symmetry.space_group_name_H-M   'P 1'
#
loop_
_entity.id
_entity.type
_entity.pdbx_description
1 polymer ?
#
loop_
_entity_poly.entity_id
_entity_poly.type
_entity_poly.pdbx_seq_one_letter_code
_entity_poly.pdbx_strand_id
1 'polypeptide(L)'
;MIVWLNGPFGGGRTTLAAGLCRAVPGATVADPEAVGDLLRSTLAGHALRPRDYQDLPLWRQMTSAFVVGPSRCGQTTFATLS
;
A
#
# COMPACT_ATOMS: atom_id res chain seq x y z
N MET A 1 3.16 10.97 10.21
CA MET A 1 2.25 11.64 9.24
C MET A 1 2.00 10.69 8.09
N ILE A 2 0.78 10.59 7.55
CA ILE A 2 0.48 9.75 6.36
C ILE A 2 0.12 10.66 5.19
N VAL A 3 0.75 10.43 4.04
CA VAL A 3 0.46 11.10 2.78
C VAL A 3 -0.05 10.05 1.79
N TRP A 4 -1.29 10.19 1.36
CA TRP A 4 -1.94 9.24 0.46
C TRP A 4 -1.87 9.72 -1.00
N LEU A 5 -1.30 8.90 -1.88
CA LEU A 5 -1.08 9.19 -3.29
C LEU A 5 -2.05 8.36 -4.14
N ASN A 6 -3.15 8.98 -4.57
CA ASN A 6 -4.13 8.39 -5.50
C ASN A 6 -3.85 8.81 -6.96
N GLY A 7 -4.26 7.99 -7.91
CA GLY A 7 -4.07 8.25 -9.34
C GLY A 7 -4.68 7.13 -10.21
N PRO A 8 -4.51 7.18 -11.53
CA PRO A 8 -4.79 6.05 -12.41
C PRO A 8 -3.59 5.09 -12.48
N PHE A 9 -3.83 3.84 -12.89
CA PHE A 9 -2.76 2.91 -13.25
C PHE A 9 -1.83 3.51 -14.30
N GLY A 10 -0.52 3.42 -14.08
CA GLY A 10 0.48 4.08 -14.93
C GLY A 10 0.62 5.59 -14.74
N GLY A 11 -0.13 6.21 -13.84
CA GLY A 11 -0.10 7.67 -13.57
C GLY A 11 1.13 8.19 -12.82
N GLY A 12 2.19 7.38 -12.67
CA GLY A 12 3.47 7.82 -12.10
C GLY A 12 3.55 7.92 -10.57
N ARG A 13 2.56 7.41 -9.82
CA ARG A 13 2.55 7.45 -8.34
C ARG A 13 3.78 6.83 -7.71
N THR A 14 4.23 5.68 -8.20
CA THR A 14 5.42 4.98 -7.68
C THR A 14 6.68 5.85 -7.87
N THR A 15 6.81 6.50 -9.02
CA THR A 15 7.91 7.44 -9.30
C THR A 15 7.85 8.65 -8.38
N LEU A 16 6.64 9.21 -8.17
CA LEU A 16 6.43 10.34 -7.25
C LEU A 16 6.76 9.96 -5.81
N ALA A 17 6.25 8.82 -5.32
CA ALA A 17 6.50 8.31 -3.98
C ALA A 17 7.99 8.11 -3.71
N ALA A 18 8.73 7.52 -4.67
CA ALA A 18 10.17 7.35 -4.57
C ALA A 18 10.91 8.71 -4.53
N GLY A 19 10.47 9.69 -5.33
CA GLY A 19 11.03 11.05 -5.30
C GLY A 19 10.82 11.73 -3.94
N LEU A 20 9.60 11.65 -3.40
CA LEU A 20 9.25 12.22 -2.10
C LEU A 20 10.01 11.54 -0.95
N CYS A 21 10.16 10.22 -1.00
CA CYS A 21 10.91 9.46 0.01
C CYS A 21 12.38 9.86 0.06
N ARG A 22 12.99 10.21 -1.09
CA ARG A 22 14.37 10.75 -1.13
C ARG A 22 14.47 12.18 -0.63
N ALA A 23 13.41 12.98 -0.81
CA ALA A 23 13.39 14.39 -0.42
C ALA A 23 13.11 14.60 1.08
N VAL A 24 12.42 13.66 1.74
CA VAL A 24 12.02 13.76 3.14
C VAL A 24 12.82 12.77 4.00
N PRO A 25 13.78 13.23 4.83
CA PRO A 25 14.55 12.35 5.70
C PRO A 25 13.65 11.53 6.63
N GLY A 26 13.92 10.22 6.72
CA GLY A 26 13.15 9.30 7.55
C GLY A 26 11.73 9.01 7.04
N ALA A 27 11.39 9.40 5.81
CA ALA A 27 10.16 8.96 5.19
C ALA A 27 10.27 7.51 4.69
N THR A 28 9.13 6.83 4.62
CA THR A 28 8.99 5.47 4.09
C THR A 28 7.85 5.42 3.08
N VAL A 29 8.00 4.61 2.03
CA VAL A 29 6.91 4.27 1.11
C VAL A 29 6.26 2.97 1.56
N ALA A 30 4.94 2.98 1.69
CA ALA A 30 4.13 1.81 1.99
C ALA A 30 3.19 1.53 0.81
N ASP A 31 3.45 0.46 0.06
CA ASP A 31 2.62 0.07 -1.08
C ASP A 31 1.61 -1.03 -0.69
N PRO A 32 0.30 -0.76 -0.63
CA PRO A 32 -0.78 -1.72 -0.42
C PRO A 32 -0.84 -2.83 -1.47
N GLU A 33 -0.24 -2.65 -2.65
CA GLU A 33 -0.14 -3.72 -3.64
C GLU A 33 0.59 -4.94 -3.07
N ALA A 34 1.60 -4.73 -2.20
CA ALA A 34 2.31 -5.82 -1.54
C ALA A 34 1.40 -6.68 -0.63
N VAL A 35 0.41 -6.05 0.03
CA VAL A 35 -0.62 -6.78 0.81
C VAL A 35 -1.55 -7.55 -0.13
N GLY A 36 -1.90 -6.94 -1.28
CA GLY A 36 -2.69 -7.58 -2.32
C GLY A 36 -2.02 -8.83 -2.90
N ASP A 37 -0.72 -8.75 -3.19
CA ASP A 37 0.08 -9.86 -3.71
C ASP A 37 0.25 -10.98 -2.70
N LEU A 38 0.44 -10.65 -1.42
CA LEU A 38 0.44 -11.63 -0.33
C LEU A 38 -0.89 -12.39 -0.27
N LEU A 39 -2.02 -11.68 -0.32
CA LEU A 39 -3.34 -12.33 -0.29
C LEU A 39 -3.61 -13.15 -1.56
N ARG A 40 -3.22 -12.63 -2.73
CA ARG A 40 -3.40 -13.32 -4.02
C ARG A 40 -2.63 -14.63 -4.07
N SER A 41 -1.39 -14.63 -3.58
CA SER A 41 -0.55 -15.84 -3.52
C SER A 41 -1.05 -16.83 -2.48
N THR A 42 -1.44 -16.34 -1.29
CA THR A 42 -1.94 -17.19 -0.20
C THR A 42 -3.27 -17.85 -0.53
N LEU A 43 -4.18 -17.14 -1.21
CA LEU A 43 -5.50 -17.65 -1.60
C LEU A 43 -5.50 -18.32 -2.98
N ALA A 44 -4.33 -18.63 -3.56
CA ALA A 44 -4.26 -19.32 -4.84
C ALA A 44 -4.99 -20.68 -4.75
N GLY A 45 -6.04 -20.85 -5.56
CA GLY A 45 -6.86 -22.07 -5.57
C GLY A 45 -7.95 -22.12 -4.49
N HIS A 46 -8.06 -21.10 -3.64
CA HIS A 46 -9.10 -21.04 -2.62
C HIS A 46 -10.43 -20.49 -3.20
N ALA A 47 -11.56 -21.03 -2.75
CA ALA A 47 -12.89 -20.61 -3.21
C ALA A 47 -13.22 -19.12 -2.91
N LEU A 48 -12.55 -18.55 -1.91
CA LEU A 48 -12.69 -17.15 -1.51
C LEU A 48 -11.80 -16.18 -2.30
N ARG A 49 -11.03 -16.65 -3.28
CA ARG A 49 -10.15 -15.78 -4.07
C ARG A 49 -11.01 -14.85 -4.94
N PRO A 50 -11.03 -13.52 -4.69
CA PRO A 50 -11.72 -12.60 -5.57
C PRO A 50 -10.93 -12.39 -6.86
N ARG A 51 -11.57 -11.78 -7.86
CA ARG A 51 -10.87 -11.30 -9.06
C ARG A 51 -9.94 -10.13 -8.71
N ASP A 52 -10.43 -9.21 -7.89
CA ASP A 52 -9.67 -8.09 -7.33
C ASP A 52 -9.45 -8.29 -5.82
N TYR A 53 -8.19 -8.25 -5.37
CA TYR A 53 -7.91 -8.38 -3.93
C TYR A 53 -8.48 -7.20 -3.13
N GLN A 54 -8.76 -6.05 -3.75
CA GLN A 54 -9.32 -4.86 -3.08
C GLN A 54 -10.75 -5.10 -2.58
N ASP A 55 -11.43 -6.12 -3.12
CA ASP A 55 -12.76 -6.55 -2.68
C ASP A 55 -12.72 -7.36 -1.37
N LEU A 56 -11.56 -7.87 -0.95
CA LEU A 56 -11.43 -8.59 0.31
C LEU A 56 -11.45 -7.62 1.50
N PRO A 57 -12.38 -7.77 2.46
CA PRO A 57 -12.33 -7.02 3.70
C PRO A 57 -11.01 -7.18 4.45
N LEU A 58 -10.40 -8.36 4.35
CA LEU A 58 -9.09 -8.67 4.94
C LEU A 58 -7.98 -7.79 4.35
N TRP A 59 -8.00 -7.53 3.03
CA TRP A 59 -7.02 -6.64 2.40
C TRP A 59 -7.11 -5.22 2.98
N ARG A 60 -8.33 -4.68 3.15
CA ARG A 60 -8.52 -3.35 3.73
C ARG A 60 -8.00 -3.25 5.17
N GLN A 61 -8.26 -4.27 5.97
CA GLN A 61 -7.78 -4.33 7.36
C GLN A 61 -6.25 -4.40 7.43
N MET A 62 -5.64 -5.28 6.64
CA MET A 62 -4.19 -5.44 6.61
C MET A 62 -3.49 -4.20 6.06
N THR A 63 -4.01 -3.58 4.99
CA THR A 63 -3.49 -2.32 4.45
C THR A 63 -3.52 -1.20 5.49
N SER A 64 -4.62 -1.08 6.25
CA SER A 64 -4.72 -0.08 7.33
C SER A 64 -3.63 -0.29 8.38
N ALA A 65 -3.45 -1.52 8.86
CA ALA A 65 -2.41 -1.85 9.84
C ALA A 65 -0.99 -1.59 9.28
N PHE A 66 -0.75 -1.99 8.03
CA PHE A 66 0.53 -1.83 7.34
C PHE A 66 0.94 -0.36 7.18
N VAL A 67 0.01 0.51 6.79
CA VAL A 67 0.29 1.94 6.61
C VAL A 67 0.40 2.68 7.96
N VAL A 68 -0.41 2.31 8.94
CA VAL A 68 -0.42 2.98 10.25
C VAL A 68 0.82 2.64 11.08
N GLY A 69 1.35 1.41 10.97
CA GLY A 69 2.51 0.96 11.76
C GLY A 69 3.70 1.93 11.72
N PRO A 70 4.27 2.22 10.54
CA PRO A 70 5.41 3.15 10.39
C PRO A 70 5.11 4.58 10.88
N SER A 71 3.87 5.04 10.69
CA SER A 71 3.46 6.39 11.05
C SER A 71 3.43 6.64 12.57
N ARG A 72 3.32 5.58 13.39
CA ARG A 72 3.36 5.65 14.86
C ARG A 72 4.77 5.88 15.41
N CYS A 73 5.81 5.64 14.63
CA CYS A 73 7.20 5.88 14.99
C CYS A 73 7.66 7.33 14.69
N GLY A 74 6.73 8.25 14.41
CA GLY A 74 7.03 9.64 14.04
C GLY A 74 7.48 9.84 12.59
N GLN A 75 7.53 8.77 11.78
CA GLN A 75 7.93 8.85 10.38
C GLN A 75 6.80 9.33 9.46
N THR A 76 7.18 9.96 8.35
CA THR A 76 6.27 10.28 7.25
C THR A 76 6.11 9.06 6.36
N THR A 77 4.88 8.61 6.14
CA THR A 77 4.58 7.44 5.32
C THR A 77 3.84 7.87 4.06
N PHE A 78 4.41 7.56 2.90
CA PHE A 78 3.76 7.74 1.61
C PHE A 78 3.05 6.44 1.22
N ALA A 79 1.72 6.46 1.12
CA ALA A 79 0.94 5.32 0.68
C ALA A 79 0.49 5.51 -0.77
N THR A 80 0.80 4.56 -1.65
CA THR A 80 0.37 4.58 -3.07
C THR A 80 -0.81 3.63 -3.23
N LEU A 81 -1.90 3.99 -3.90
CA LEU A 81 -2.95 3.01 -4.21
C LEU A 81 -3.26 3.03 -5.70
N SER A 82 -3.28 1.87 -6.34
CA SER A 82 -3.65 1.67 -7.74
C SER A 82 -5.11 1.43 -8.03
#